data_AF-A0A2A4Q5C7-F1
#
_entry.id   AF-A0A2A4Q5C7-F1
#
_cell.length_a   1.000
_cell.length_b   1.000
_cell.length_c   1.000
_cell.angle_alpha   90.00
_cell.angle_beta   90.00
_cell.angle_gamma   90.00
#
_symmetry.space_group_name_H-M   'P 1'
#
loop_
_entity.id
_entity.type
_entity.pdbx_description
1 polymer ?
#
loop_
_entity_poly.entity_id
_entity_poly.type
_entity_poly.pdbx_seq_one_letter_code
_entity_poly.pdbx_strand_id
1 'polypeptide(L)'
;MYVLYFFLLGLFLVWVPLRLLVPNLWFGKNLIPQDIPYELEEVILKYNKEAATNEEFLGLAYGYVTEKYYGSRLKTITEFWRAFGDILVKSPGFLPCTGQNYLLRTMLIKSNRFKEEDIKIKTVPLNLFIHQYIKVRVDDRYIDVDPWSNFLGVPIGKKSFLFG
;
A
#
# COMPACT_ATOMS: atom_id res chain seq x y z
N MET A 1 -31.46 1.59 20.64
CA MET A 1 -30.97 0.28 20.16
C MET A 1 -30.98 0.18 18.63
N TYR A 2 -32.10 0.48 17.95
CA TYR A 2 -32.18 0.43 16.48
C TYR A 2 -31.23 1.38 15.73
N VAL A 3 -31.03 2.61 16.21
CA VAL A 3 -30.09 3.58 15.61
C VAL A 3 -28.66 3.04 15.58
N LEU A 4 -28.22 2.40 16.66
CA LEU A 4 -26.91 1.75 16.72
C LEU A 4 -26.83 0.58 15.74
N TYR A 5 -27.88 -0.21 15.61
CA TYR A 5 -27.92 -1.34 14.69
C TYR A 5 -27.82 -0.90 13.23
N PHE A 6 -28.58 0.13 12.82
CA PHE A 6 -28.49 0.70 11.48
C PHE A 6 -27.13 1.34 11.21
N PHE A 7 -26.54 2.00 12.20
CA PHE A 7 -25.18 2.55 12.10
C PHE A 7 -24.13 1.45 11.89
N LEU A 8 -24.18 0.38 12.70
CA LEU A 8 -23.26 -0.75 12.59
C LEU A 8 -23.47 -1.53 11.28
N LEU A 9 -24.72 -1.70 10.85
CA LEU A 9 -25.05 -2.32 9.57
C LEU A 9 -24.56 -1.46 8.40
N GLY A 10 -24.71 -0.14 8.48
CA GLY A 10 -24.17 0.81 7.50
C GLY A 10 -22.64 0.71 7.41
N LEU A 11 -21.94 0.65 8.54
CA LEU A 11 -20.50 0.40 8.56
C LEU A 11 -20.17 -0.96 7.94
N PHE A 12 -20.87 -2.03 8.29
CA PHE A 12 -20.63 -3.35 7.71
C PHE A 12 -20.82 -3.38 6.19
N LEU A 13 -21.92 -2.80 5.70
CA LEU A 13 -22.26 -2.73 4.27
C LEU A 13 -21.38 -1.77 3.46
N VAL A 14 -20.71 -0.83 4.11
CA VAL A 14 -19.67 -0.03 3.45
C VAL A 14 -18.36 -0.82 3.43
N TRP A 15 -18.01 -1.51 4.52
CA TRP A 15 -16.67 -2.08 4.67
C TRP A 15 -16.47 -3.40 3.95
N VAL A 16 -17.45 -4.30 4.00
CA VAL A 16 -17.31 -5.63 3.39
C VAL A 16 -17.48 -5.54 1.87
N PRO A 17 -18.56 -4.96 1.32
CA PRO A 17 -18.72 -4.82 -0.13
C PRO A 17 -17.60 -4.02 -0.79
N LEU A 18 -17.13 -2.91 -0.22
CA LEU A 18 -16.00 -2.17 -0.82
C LEU A 18 -14.73 -3.03 -0.88
N ARG A 19 -14.46 -3.88 0.13
CA ARG A 19 -13.30 -4.77 0.14
C ARG A 19 -13.43 -5.97 -0.81
N LEU A 20 -14.65 -6.43 -1.07
CA LEU A 20 -14.94 -7.55 -1.97
C LEU A 20 -15.08 -7.14 -3.43
N LEU A 21 -15.65 -5.97 -3.69
CA LEU A 21 -16.05 -5.51 -5.04
C LEU A 21 -15.03 -4.55 -5.66
N VAL A 22 -14.29 -3.80 -4.86
CA VAL A 22 -13.31 -2.84 -5.39
C VAL A 22 -11.99 -3.58 -5.63
N PRO A 23 -11.54 -3.65 -6.90
CA PRO A 23 -10.25 -4.23 -7.24
C PRO A 23 -9.14 -3.58 -6.42
N ASN A 24 -8.14 -4.37 -6.04
CA ASN A 24 -7.04 -3.94 -5.20
C ASN A 24 -7.39 -3.51 -3.78
N LEU A 25 -8.65 -3.43 -3.32
CA LEU A 25 -8.96 -3.27 -1.89
C LEU A 25 -9.01 -4.61 -1.13
N TRP A 26 -8.73 -5.74 -1.78
CA TRP A 26 -8.74 -7.06 -1.17
C TRP A 26 -7.73 -7.22 0.00
N PHE A 27 -7.98 -8.17 0.90
CA PHE A 27 -7.12 -8.49 2.05
C PHE A 27 -5.81 -9.21 1.68
N GLY A 28 -5.79 -9.84 0.52
CA GLY A 28 -4.69 -10.65 0.02
C GLY A 28 -3.78 -9.92 -0.98
N LYS A 29 -2.92 -10.71 -1.62
CA LYS A 29 -1.98 -10.22 -2.63
C LYS A 29 -2.60 -10.34 -4.01
N ASN A 30 -2.67 -9.22 -4.72
CA ASN A 30 -2.88 -9.26 -6.17
C ASN A 30 -1.63 -9.81 -6.85
N LEU A 31 -1.83 -10.48 -7.98
CA LEU A 31 -0.71 -10.91 -8.81
C LEU A 31 0.07 -9.70 -9.29
N ILE A 32 1.39 -9.79 -9.22
CA ILE A 32 2.27 -8.81 -9.85
C ILE A 32 2.26 -9.07 -11.37
N PRO A 33 2.06 -8.04 -12.20
CA PRO A 33 1.95 -8.22 -13.65
C PRO A 33 3.31 -8.66 -14.21
N GLN A 34 3.29 -9.36 -15.35
CA GLN A 34 4.52 -9.76 -16.03
C GLN A 34 5.22 -8.54 -16.63
N ASP A 35 4.46 -7.62 -17.19
CA ASP A 35 4.97 -6.37 -17.74
C ASP A 35 4.66 -5.20 -16.79
N ILE A 36 5.57 -4.23 -16.71
CA ILE A 36 5.38 -2.98 -15.97
C ILE A 36 5.64 -1.79 -16.89
N PRO A 37 5.12 -0.59 -16.58
CA PRO A 37 5.42 0.60 -17.37
C PRO A 37 6.93 0.87 -17.43
N TYR A 38 7.41 1.28 -18.60
CA TYR A 38 8.83 1.57 -18.85
C TYR A 38 9.43 2.57 -17.84
N GLU A 39 8.70 3.63 -17.48
CA GLU A 39 9.11 4.60 -16.45
C GLU A 39 9.41 3.91 -15.11
N LEU A 40 8.58 2.95 -14.70
CA LEU A 40 8.76 2.23 -13.45
C LEU A 40 9.96 1.28 -13.52
N GLU A 41 10.16 0.65 -14.68
CA GLU A 41 11.33 -0.21 -14.93
C GLU A 41 12.64 0.60 -14.86
N GLU A 42 12.70 1.78 -15.46
CA GLU A 42 13.87 2.66 -15.38
C GLU A 42 14.18 3.07 -13.94
N VAL A 43 13.16 3.40 -13.15
CA VAL A 43 13.30 3.73 -11.72
C VAL A 43 13.87 2.53 -10.95
N ILE A 44 13.35 1.33 -11.19
CA ILE A 44 13.84 0.10 -10.55
C ILE A 44 15.29 -0.18 -10.93
N LEU A 45 15.64 -0.07 -12.21
CA LEU A 45 17.00 -0.27 -12.70
C LEU A 45 17.98 0.76 -12.11
N LYS A 46 17.57 2.01 -11.99
CA LYS A 46 18.33 3.07 -11.32
C LYS A 46 18.59 2.70 -9.86
N TYR A 47 17.54 2.40 -9.10
CA TYR A 47 17.66 2.05 -7.67
C TYR A 47 18.46 0.77 -7.44
N ASN A 48 18.42 -0.19 -8.37
CA ASN A 48 19.25 -1.39 -8.29
C ASN A 48 20.75 -1.09 -8.38
N LYS A 49 21.13 -0.05 -9.12
CA LYS A 49 22.52 0.41 -9.23
C LYS A 49 22.94 1.25 -8.02
N GLU A 50 22.02 2.02 -7.46
CA GLU A 50 22.29 2.92 -6.34
C GLU A 50 22.33 2.20 -4.98
N ALA A 51 21.42 1.25 -4.75
CA ALA A 51 21.34 0.52 -3.50
C ALA A 51 22.39 -0.59 -3.42
N ALA A 52 23.24 -0.58 -2.40
CA ALA A 52 24.11 -1.69 -2.07
C ALA A 52 23.33 -2.82 -1.39
N THR A 53 22.35 -2.48 -0.53
CA THR A 53 21.60 -3.44 0.28
C THR A 53 20.11 -3.50 -0.07
N ASN A 54 19.43 -4.57 0.38
CA ASN A 54 17.98 -4.68 0.24
C ASN A 54 17.24 -3.63 1.10
N GLU A 55 17.78 -3.25 2.26
CA GLU A 55 17.21 -2.20 3.10
C GLU A 55 17.24 -0.84 2.40
N GLU A 56 18.35 -0.50 1.75
CA GLU A 56 18.49 0.73 0.96
C GLU A 56 17.54 0.74 -0.24
N PHE A 57 17.42 -0.38 -0.96
CA PHE A 57 16.47 -0.48 -2.07
C PHE A 57 15.02 -0.29 -1.59
N LEU A 58 14.66 -0.90 -0.45
CA LEU A 58 13.36 -0.71 0.18
C LEU A 58 13.11 0.76 0.53
N GLY A 59 14.13 1.44 1.06
CA GLY A 59 14.09 2.88 1.34
C GLY A 59 13.85 3.73 0.09
N LEU A 60 14.57 3.48 -1.00
CA LEU A 60 14.40 4.19 -2.28
C LEU A 60 13.02 3.96 -2.89
N ALA A 61 12.56 2.71 -2.91
CA ALA A 61 11.23 2.36 -3.42
C ALA A 61 10.11 2.97 -2.56
N TYR A 62 10.27 2.98 -1.24
CA TYR A 62 9.35 3.67 -0.33
C TYR A 62 9.33 5.19 -0.61
N GLY A 63 10.50 5.81 -0.76
CA GLY A 63 10.63 7.22 -1.13
C GLY A 63 9.86 7.54 -2.40
N TYR A 64 10.11 6.81 -3.48
CA TYR A 64 9.38 6.97 -4.75
C TYR A 64 7.85 6.94 -4.59
N VAL A 65 7.33 5.94 -3.86
CA VAL A 65 5.88 5.81 -3.65
C VAL A 65 5.33 7.00 -2.87
N THR A 66 6.02 7.43 -1.81
CA THR A 66 5.54 8.48 -0.90
C THR A 66 5.76 9.91 -1.42
N GLU A 67 6.70 10.10 -2.35
CA GLU A 67 6.87 11.36 -3.09
C GLU A 67 5.81 11.50 -4.19
N LYS A 68 5.51 10.41 -4.91
CA LYS A 68 4.52 10.40 -6.00
C LYS A 68 3.07 10.36 -5.48
N TYR A 69 2.84 9.73 -4.34
CA TYR A 69 1.50 9.52 -3.79
C TYR A 69 1.41 9.80 -2.29
N TYR A 70 0.25 10.29 -1.85
CA TYR A 70 -0.05 10.53 -0.44
C TYR A 70 -1.31 9.79 0.02
N GLY A 71 -1.32 9.43 1.30
CA GLY A 71 -2.52 8.92 1.97
C GLY A 71 -3.43 10.04 2.48
N SER A 72 -4.71 9.73 2.71
CA SER A 72 -5.66 10.66 3.32
C SER A 72 -6.87 9.92 3.85
N ARG A 73 -7.28 10.22 5.09
CA ARG A 73 -8.45 9.61 5.73
C ARG A 73 -9.75 9.98 5.01
N LEU A 74 -9.92 11.27 4.68
CA LEU A 74 -11.12 11.76 4.01
C LEU A 74 -11.21 11.25 2.57
N LYS A 75 -10.10 11.31 1.82
CA LYS A 75 -10.08 10.89 0.41
C LYS A 75 -10.19 9.38 0.24
N THR A 76 -9.81 8.56 1.24
CA THR A 76 -10.12 7.13 1.22
C THR A 76 -11.62 6.86 1.07
N ILE A 77 -12.47 7.74 1.62
CA ILE A 77 -13.93 7.65 1.48
C ILE A 77 -14.40 8.39 0.24
N THR A 78 -13.96 9.65 0.06
CA THR A 78 -14.50 10.52 -0.99
C THR A 78 -13.88 10.30 -2.35
N GLU A 79 -12.77 9.57 -2.49
CA GLU A 79 -12.07 9.29 -3.75
C GLU A 79 -11.76 7.77 -3.90
N PHE A 80 -12.61 6.90 -3.36
CA PHE A 80 -12.41 5.44 -3.40
C PHE A 80 -12.28 4.89 -4.83
N TRP A 81 -12.86 5.57 -5.84
CA TRP A 81 -12.73 5.21 -7.25
C TRP A 81 -11.28 5.17 -7.73
N ARG A 82 -10.35 5.86 -7.04
CA ARG A 82 -8.92 5.81 -7.38
C ARG A 82 -8.28 4.45 -7.11
N ALA A 83 -8.95 3.53 -6.39
CA ALA A 83 -8.52 2.14 -6.27
C ALA A 83 -8.74 1.30 -7.54
N PHE A 84 -9.62 1.75 -8.45
CA PHE A 84 -9.95 1.03 -9.68
C PHE A 84 -8.96 1.31 -10.81
N GLY A 85 -8.87 0.39 -11.78
CA GLY A 85 -7.97 0.48 -12.92
C GLY A 85 -6.52 0.10 -12.56
N ASP A 86 -5.63 0.29 -13.51
CA ASP A 86 -4.21 0.01 -13.31
C ASP A 86 -3.57 1.09 -12.41
N ILE A 87 -2.99 0.64 -11.30
CA ILE A 87 -2.33 1.50 -10.32
C ILE A 87 -0.98 2.01 -10.84
N LEU A 88 -0.29 1.24 -11.68
CA LEU A 88 1.09 1.51 -12.10
C LEU A 88 1.21 2.73 -13.03
N VAL A 89 0.12 3.09 -13.71
CA VAL A 89 0.05 4.22 -14.65
C VAL A 89 -0.75 5.42 -14.11
N LYS A 90 -1.12 5.42 -12.83
CA LYS A 90 -1.91 6.52 -12.26
C LYS A 90 -1.11 7.81 -12.19
N SER A 91 -1.83 8.93 -12.33
CA SER A 91 -1.26 10.24 -12.08
C SER A 91 -0.95 10.43 -10.59
N PRO A 92 0.13 11.15 -10.26
CA PRO A 92 0.51 11.49 -8.89
C PRO A 92 -0.65 12.07 -8.07
N GLY A 93 -0.62 11.88 -6.75
CA GLY A 93 -1.61 12.44 -5.82
C GLY A 93 -2.16 11.42 -4.83
N PHE A 94 -3.44 11.54 -4.46
CA PHE A 94 -4.05 10.61 -3.51
C PHE A 94 -4.03 9.18 -4.07
N LEU A 95 -3.64 8.21 -3.25
CA LEU A 95 -3.78 6.79 -3.59
C LEU A 95 -4.16 6.00 -2.34
N PRO A 96 -5.17 5.11 -2.40
CA PRO A 96 -5.53 4.25 -1.27
C PRO A 96 -4.36 3.37 -0.82
N CYS A 97 -4.37 2.96 0.46
CA CYS A 97 -3.25 2.22 1.06
C CYS A 97 -2.88 0.95 0.29
N THR A 98 -3.87 0.24 -0.23
CA THR A 98 -3.62 -0.97 -1.00
C THR A 98 -2.97 -0.69 -2.35
N GLY A 99 -3.28 0.44 -3.00
CA GLY A 99 -2.64 0.88 -4.23
C GLY A 99 -1.17 1.24 -4.01
N GLN A 100 -0.88 1.98 -2.93
CA GLN A 100 0.49 2.30 -2.54
C GLN A 100 1.29 1.02 -2.20
N ASN A 101 0.70 0.11 -1.43
CA ASN A 101 1.32 -1.19 -1.12
C ASN A 101 1.52 -2.06 -2.36
N TYR A 102 0.61 -2.01 -3.33
CA TYR A 102 0.71 -2.73 -4.59
C TYR A 102 1.85 -2.20 -5.46
N LEU A 103 1.96 -0.88 -5.61
CA LEU A 103 3.07 -0.24 -6.32
C LEU A 103 4.41 -0.58 -5.65
N LEU A 104 4.51 -0.39 -4.33
CA LEU A 104 5.72 -0.73 -3.57
C LEU A 104 6.10 -2.20 -3.76
N ARG A 105 5.16 -3.13 -3.56
CA ARG A 105 5.39 -4.56 -3.75
C ARG A 105 5.83 -4.89 -5.18
N THR A 106 5.26 -4.22 -6.18
CA THR A 106 5.65 -4.39 -7.59
C THR A 106 7.11 -4.00 -7.78
N MET A 107 7.53 -2.83 -7.28
CA MET A 107 8.93 -2.39 -7.38
C MET A 107 9.89 -3.35 -6.70
N LEU A 108 9.55 -3.84 -5.51
CA LEU A 108 10.39 -4.78 -4.76
C LEU A 108 10.56 -6.13 -5.47
N ILE A 109 9.48 -6.68 -6.02
CA ILE A 109 9.54 -7.99 -6.69
C ILE A 109 10.20 -7.87 -8.06
N LYS A 110 9.87 -6.82 -8.82
CA LYS A 110 10.41 -6.59 -10.16
C LYS A 110 11.89 -6.19 -10.16
N SER A 111 12.44 -5.77 -9.02
CA SER A 111 13.88 -5.54 -8.90
C SER A 111 14.71 -6.82 -8.84
N ASN A 112 14.07 -7.99 -8.71
CA ASN A 112 14.69 -9.29 -8.44
C ASN A 112 15.48 -9.36 -7.11
N ARG A 113 15.32 -8.36 -6.23
CA ARG A 113 15.91 -8.38 -4.87
C ARG A 113 15.04 -9.07 -3.84
N PHE A 114 13.73 -9.08 -4.08
CA PHE A 114 12.73 -9.64 -3.18
C PHE A 114 11.86 -10.66 -3.91
N LYS A 115 11.39 -11.65 -3.17
CA LYS A 115 10.40 -12.64 -3.60
C LYS A 115 9.05 -12.33 -2.98
N GLU A 116 8.00 -12.94 -3.52
CA GLU A 116 6.66 -12.85 -2.93
C GLU A 116 6.65 -13.26 -1.46
N GLU A 117 7.34 -14.34 -1.09
CA GLU A 117 7.43 -14.84 0.30
C GLU A 117 8.07 -13.85 1.29
N ASP A 118 8.87 -12.90 0.80
CA ASP A 118 9.49 -11.85 1.62
C ASP A 118 8.45 -10.82 2.07
N ILE A 119 7.30 -10.74 1.40
CA ILE A 119 6.33 -9.65 1.60
C ILE A 119 5.04 -10.21 2.18
N LYS A 120 4.64 -9.73 3.35
CA LYS A 120 3.37 -10.11 4.01
C LYS A 120 2.42 -8.93 4.04
N ILE A 121 1.24 -9.08 3.46
CA ILE A 121 0.16 -8.11 3.62
C ILE A 121 -0.41 -8.22 5.04
N LYS A 122 -0.59 -7.09 5.70
CA LYS A 122 -1.18 -6.99 7.04
C LYS A 122 -2.25 -5.92 7.07
N THR A 123 -3.24 -6.11 7.93
CA THR A 123 -4.32 -5.15 8.12
C THR A 123 -4.48 -4.81 9.59
N VAL A 124 -4.93 -3.59 9.85
CA VAL A 124 -5.24 -3.07 11.18
C VAL A 124 -6.47 -2.18 11.11
N PRO A 125 -7.26 -2.09 12.19
CA PRO A 125 -8.28 -1.05 12.28
C PRO A 125 -7.61 0.32 12.38
N LEU A 126 -8.08 1.27 11.57
CA LEU A 126 -7.71 2.68 11.66
C LEU A 126 -9.00 3.50 11.67
N ASN A 127 -9.50 3.78 12.87
CA ASN A 127 -10.78 4.45 13.11
C ASN A 127 -11.95 3.74 12.39
N LEU A 128 -12.52 4.41 11.37
CA LEU A 128 -13.65 3.93 10.59
C LEU A 128 -13.22 3.28 9.26
N PHE A 129 -12.00 2.75 9.15
CA PHE A 129 -11.60 1.93 8.01
C PHE A 129 -10.60 0.83 8.39
N ILE A 130 -10.58 -0.26 7.63
CA ILE A 130 -9.44 -1.19 7.65
C ILE A 130 -8.30 -0.50 6.91
N HIS A 131 -7.16 -0.38 7.56
CA HIS A 131 -5.91 0.03 6.94
C HIS A 131 -5.08 -1.20 6.57
N GLN A 132 -4.31 -1.11 5.48
CA GLN A 132 -3.42 -2.16 5.02
C GLN A 132 -2.01 -1.61 4.94
N TYR A 133 -1.05 -2.38 5.45
CA TYR A 133 0.38 -2.13 5.31
C TYR A 133 1.08 -3.45 4.92
N ILE A 134 2.37 -3.40 4.64
CA ILE A 134 3.16 -4.61 4.33
C ILE A 134 4.25 -4.81 5.37
N LYS A 135 4.61 -6.08 5.61
CA LYS A 135 5.89 -6.42 6.25
C LYS A 135 6.83 -6.96 5.18
N VAL A 136 8.03 -6.42 5.11
CA VAL A 136 9.06 -6.85 4.14
C VAL A 136 10.18 -7.53 4.91
N ARG A 137 10.55 -8.75 4.51
CA ARG A 137 11.73 -9.45 5.01
C ARG A 137 12.95 -8.82 4.37
N VAL A 138 13.83 -8.30 5.21
CA VAL A 138 15.15 -7.80 4.84
C VAL A 138 16.13 -8.56 5.71
N ASP A 139 17.02 -9.33 5.09
CA ASP A 139 17.86 -10.31 5.76
C ASP A 139 17.01 -11.26 6.64
N ASP A 140 17.33 -11.36 7.93
CA ASP A 140 16.64 -12.26 8.88
C ASP A 140 15.49 -11.60 9.67
N ARG A 141 15.07 -10.38 9.31
CA ARG A 141 14.02 -9.64 10.04
C ARG A 141 12.91 -9.12 9.15
N TYR A 142 11.72 -8.96 9.72
CA TYR A 142 10.60 -8.28 9.06
C TYR A 142 10.53 -6.82 9.50
N ILE A 143 10.41 -5.92 8.53
CA ILE A 143 10.23 -4.48 8.72
C ILE A 143 8.78 -4.14 8.39
N ASP A 144 8.08 -3.43 9.28
CA ASP A 144 6.76 -2.85 9.00
C ASP A 144 6.93 -1.67 8.02
N VAL A 145 6.21 -1.67 6.91
CA VAL A 145 6.30 -0.64 5.86
C VAL A 145 4.90 -0.16 5.49
N ASP A 146 4.67 1.14 5.66
CA ASP A 146 3.36 1.76 5.54
C ASP A 146 3.45 3.09 4.76
N PRO A 147 3.60 3.04 3.42
CA PRO A 147 3.75 4.25 2.61
C PRO A 147 2.54 5.18 2.72
N TRP A 148 1.34 4.62 2.89
CA TRP A 148 0.13 5.42 3.02
C TRP A 148 0.14 6.27 4.27
N SER A 149 0.80 5.84 5.35
CA SER A 149 0.88 6.62 6.59
C SER A 149 1.99 7.67 6.59
N ASN A 150 2.76 7.81 5.51
CA ASN A 150 3.83 8.80 5.44
C ASN A 150 3.32 10.24 5.65
N PHE A 151 2.11 10.58 5.16
CA PHE A 151 1.51 11.90 5.38
C PHE A 151 1.18 12.20 6.86
N LEU A 152 1.17 11.18 7.71
CA LEU A 152 1.01 11.30 9.16
C LEU A 152 2.37 11.35 9.89
N GLY A 153 3.49 11.35 9.15
CA GLY A 153 4.84 11.32 9.70
C GLY A 153 5.27 9.94 10.21
N VAL A 154 4.61 8.85 9.78
CA VAL A 154 5.00 7.48 10.14
C VAL A 154 6.16 7.02 9.26
N PRO A 155 7.35 6.74 9.83
CA PRO A 155 8.51 6.30 9.05
C PRO A 155 8.48 4.78 8.77
N ILE A 156 9.39 4.33 7.89
CA ILE A 156 9.71 2.90 7.72
C ILE A 156 10.04 2.26 9.09
N GLY A 157 9.63 1.00 9.28
CA GLY A 157 9.74 0.27 10.54
C GLY A 157 8.57 0.50 11.49
N LYS A 158 7.65 1.43 11.16
CA LYS A 158 6.41 1.69 11.90
C LYS A 158 5.21 1.59 10.98
N LYS A 159 4.02 1.63 11.59
CA LYS A 159 2.72 1.63 10.93
C LYS A 159 1.74 2.45 11.73
N SER A 160 0.71 2.98 11.08
CA SER A 160 -0.40 3.58 11.80
C SER A 160 -1.26 2.52 12.50
N PHE A 161 -1.77 2.86 13.68
CA PHE A 161 -2.74 2.06 14.42
C PHE A 161 -3.54 2.98 15.35
N LEU A 162 -4.88 2.96 15.25
CA LEU A 162 -5.84 3.73 16.08
C LEU A 162 -5.47 5.22 16.32
N PHE A 163 -6.22 6.15 15.71
CA PHE A 163 -6.01 7.61 15.76
C PHE A 163 -4.71 8.17 15.14
N GLY A 164 -3.72 7.34 14.88
CA GLY A 164 -2.45 7.73 14.26
C GLY A 164 -1.44 6.63 14.50
#